data_AF-A0A1M5FVP7-F1
#
_entry.id   AF-A0A1M5FVP7-F1
#
_cell.length_a   1.000
_cell.length_b   1.000
_cell.length_c   1.000
_cell.angle_alpha   90.00
_cell.angle_beta   90.00
_cell.angle_gamma   90.00
#
_symmetry.space_group_name_H-M   'P 1'
#
loop_
_entity.id
_entity.type
_entity.pdbx_description
1 polymer ?
#
loop_
_entity_poly.entity_id
_entity_poly.type
_entity_poly.pdbx_seq_one_letter_code
_entity_poly.pdbx_strand_id
1 'polypeptide(L)'
;MQFFYTDPQTEFERMIGGYFYVNALGQIEPGDDRKFTQFLKISKVPPRTTVYIDSSGGDVDAAIGIGRAIREHWLETTVGKCLLKHDNSSEFIFKRDYQPGRCMSAATLILIGGRIRLVLKGGQVGVHQFSFRNPTPDAIGHSQVLSARIAGYIHEMGISPEFMALSASTRSDEITIVTEAELERLKVITGGQTTVVWTVQARRNMIYVRGERDSIYGHHKIILNYLKESGFMFWAVIEAQGREHELMNFVPVELVVKNEEIKIDVSSRCHRIIEGMYVNVFVNLSEAEARTIAFSDSVGIHIRGSREAGMFLGIAPMATSDGKEQLATFFNVLCS
;
A
#
# COMPACT_ATOMS: atom_id res chain seq x y z
N MET A 1 21.13 -3.75 -12.99
CA MET A 1 20.49 -2.62 -12.25
C MET A 1 21.34 -2.22 -11.06
N GLN A 2 21.32 -0.93 -10.69
CA GLN A 2 22.04 -0.39 -9.52
C GLN A 2 21.05 0.01 -8.41
N PHE A 3 21.44 -0.24 -7.15
CA PHE A 3 20.62 0.05 -5.97
C PHE A 3 21.38 0.96 -5.01
N PHE A 4 20.75 2.06 -4.59
CA PHE A 4 21.34 3.03 -3.68
C PHE A 4 20.38 3.26 -2.52
N TYR A 5 20.79 2.89 -1.31
CA TYR A 5 20.04 3.19 -0.08
C TYR A 5 20.53 4.52 0.49
N THR A 6 19.59 5.35 0.92
CA THR A 6 19.87 6.58 1.65
C THR A 6 19.14 6.55 2.98
N ASP A 7 19.91 6.68 4.06
CA ASP A 7 19.42 6.80 5.42
C ASP A 7 19.11 8.26 5.78
N PRO A 8 18.48 8.51 6.93
CA PRO A 8 18.31 9.85 7.47
C PRO A 8 19.66 10.52 7.72
N GLN A 9 19.78 11.78 7.29
CA GLN A 9 21.02 12.55 7.31
C GLN A 9 21.29 13.23 8.65
N THR A 10 20.25 13.41 9.49
CA THR A 10 20.36 14.03 10.82
C THR A 10 19.71 13.16 11.90
N GLU A 11 20.10 13.39 13.16
CA GLU A 11 19.43 12.76 14.31
C GLU A 11 17.95 13.14 14.39
N PHE A 12 17.60 14.37 14.00
CA PHE A 12 16.21 14.81 13.95
C PHE A 12 15.39 14.02 12.93
N GLU A 13 15.92 13.81 11.71
CA GLU A 13 15.27 12.97 10.70
C GLU A 13 15.10 11.52 11.20
N ARG A 14 16.09 10.98 11.93
CA ARG A 14 15.99 9.65 12.57
C ARG A 14 14.91 9.62 13.65
N MET A 15 14.84 10.66 14.48
CA MET A 15 13.91 10.76 15.61
C MET A 15 12.44 10.76 15.13
N ILE A 16 12.14 11.45 14.03
CA ILE A 16 10.78 11.46 13.46
C ILE A 16 10.50 10.28 12.52
N GLY A 17 11.38 9.26 12.50
CA GLY A 17 11.13 7.95 11.90
C GLY A 17 10.98 7.94 10.37
N GLY A 18 11.48 8.97 9.67
CA GLY A 18 11.23 9.17 8.24
C GLY A 18 12.48 9.14 7.36
N TYR A 19 12.28 9.47 6.08
CA TYR A 19 13.32 9.86 5.11
C TYR A 19 14.25 8.79 4.53
N PHE A 20 14.00 7.52 4.81
CA PHE A 20 14.62 6.40 4.13
C PHE A 20 14.14 6.34 2.67
N TYR A 21 15.05 6.11 1.72
CA TYR A 21 14.66 5.75 0.36
C TYR A 21 15.70 4.87 -0.32
N VAL A 22 15.26 4.16 -1.35
CA VAL A 22 16.12 3.39 -2.24
C VAL A 22 15.95 3.91 -3.66
N ASN A 23 17.02 4.16 -4.39
CA ASN A 23 16.95 4.30 -5.85
C ASN A 23 17.32 2.98 -6.53
N ALA A 24 16.50 2.52 -7.47
CA ALA A 24 16.70 1.37 -8.34
C ALA A 24 16.82 1.85 -9.80
N LEU A 25 18.06 1.93 -10.30
CA LEU A 25 18.39 2.68 -11.52
C LEU A 25 19.02 1.81 -12.60
N GLY A 26 18.67 2.08 -13.86
CA GLY A 26 19.27 1.48 -15.05
C GLY A 26 18.58 0.20 -15.52
N GLN A 27 19.22 -0.51 -16.45
CA GLN A 27 18.68 -1.72 -17.05
C GLN A 27 18.67 -2.90 -16.04
N ILE A 28 17.64 -3.75 -16.14
CA ILE A 28 17.48 -4.97 -15.35
C ILE A 28 18.23 -6.10 -16.04
N GLU A 29 19.15 -6.72 -15.31
CA GLU A 29 20.02 -7.79 -15.79
C GLU A 29 19.72 -9.10 -15.04
N PRO A 30 19.98 -10.27 -15.65
CA PRO A 30 19.83 -11.55 -14.97
C PRO A 30 20.63 -11.59 -13.65
N GLY A 31 19.96 -11.95 -12.55
CA GLY A 31 20.56 -12.02 -11.21
C GLY A 31 20.43 -10.74 -10.35
N ASP A 32 19.86 -9.66 -10.89
CA ASP A 32 19.58 -8.45 -10.11
C ASP A 32 18.57 -8.69 -8.96
N ASP A 33 17.72 -9.70 -9.06
CA ASP A 33 16.84 -10.16 -7.98
C ASP A 33 17.62 -10.58 -6.74
N ARG A 34 18.61 -11.46 -6.92
CA ARG A 34 19.47 -11.92 -5.82
C ARG A 34 20.31 -10.78 -5.26
N LYS A 35 20.81 -9.91 -6.15
CA LYS A 35 21.54 -8.69 -5.76
C LYS A 35 20.66 -7.77 -4.91
N PHE A 36 19.40 -7.56 -5.30
CA PHE A 36 18.47 -6.73 -4.55
C PHE A 36 18.12 -7.33 -3.18
N THR A 37 17.84 -8.63 -3.10
CA THR A 37 17.60 -9.30 -1.81
C THR A 37 18.80 -9.20 -0.88
N GLN A 38 20.02 -9.37 -1.41
CA GLN A 38 21.24 -9.19 -0.62
C GLN A 38 21.42 -7.74 -0.17
N PHE A 39 21.14 -6.78 -1.04
CA PHE A 39 21.16 -5.35 -0.74
C PHE A 39 20.20 -5.01 0.41
N LEU A 40 18.93 -5.46 0.36
CA LEU A 40 17.96 -5.20 1.44
C LEU A 40 18.45 -5.74 2.80
N LYS A 41 19.04 -6.94 2.81
CA LYS A 41 19.59 -7.56 4.03
C LYS A 41 20.76 -6.77 4.61
N ILE A 42 21.70 -6.33 3.76
CA ILE A 42 22.89 -5.60 4.20
C ILE A 42 22.53 -4.20 4.67
N SER A 43 21.68 -3.49 3.91
CA SER A 43 21.28 -2.12 4.20
C SER A 43 20.24 -2.01 5.32
N LYS A 44 19.60 -3.12 5.72
CA LYS A 44 18.53 -3.17 6.73
C LYS A 44 17.43 -2.15 6.47
N VAL A 45 16.99 -2.10 5.21
CA VAL A 45 15.97 -1.15 4.75
C VAL A 45 14.68 -1.37 5.55
N PRO A 46 14.14 -0.35 6.23
CA PRO A 46 12.92 -0.52 7.02
C PRO A 46 11.69 -0.69 6.10
N PRO A 47 10.62 -1.36 6.60
CA PRO A 47 9.31 -1.35 5.94
C PRO A 47 8.87 0.09 5.61
N ARG A 48 7.99 0.23 4.62
CA ARG A 48 7.52 1.54 4.12
C ARG A 48 8.59 2.41 3.45
N THR A 49 9.82 1.94 3.29
CA THR A 49 10.80 2.66 2.48
C THR A 49 10.35 2.67 1.02
N THR A 50 10.37 3.85 0.40
CA THR A 50 10.07 4.02 -1.01
C THR A 50 11.26 3.62 -1.89
N VAL A 51 11.01 2.73 -2.86
CA VAL A 51 11.92 2.37 -3.94
C VAL A 51 11.59 3.23 -5.17
N TYR A 52 12.45 4.19 -5.47
CA TYR A 52 12.39 5.03 -6.66
C TYR A 52 12.94 4.27 -7.87
N ILE A 53 12.17 4.20 -8.95
CA ILE A 53 12.48 3.39 -10.14
C ILE A 53 12.70 4.31 -11.35
N ASP A 54 13.88 4.18 -11.97
CA ASP A 54 14.19 4.78 -13.27
C ASP A 54 14.91 3.74 -14.14
N SER A 55 14.15 3.04 -14.98
CA SER A 55 14.58 1.87 -15.75
C SER A 55 13.86 1.74 -17.09
N SER A 56 14.64 1.35 -18.11
CA SER A 56 14.15 0.98 -19.45
C SER A 56 13.62 -0.45 -19.54
N GLY A 57 13.65 -1.23 -18.45
CA GLY A 57 13.29 -2.64 -18.42
C GLY A 57 14.51 -3.56 -18.52
N GLY A 58 14.32 -4.77 -19.05
CA GLY A 58 15.36 -5.78 -19.16
C GLY A 58 14.84 -7.18 -18.82
N ASP A 59 15.59 -7.91 -17.99
CA ASP A 59 15.26 -9.29 -17.63
C ASP A 59 13.95 -9.41 -16.82
N VAL A 60 13.02 -10.22 -17.30
CA VAL A 60 11.68 -10.38 -16.73
C VAL A 60 11.69 -11.15 -15.41
N ASP A 61 12.47 -12.24 -15.34
CA ASP A 61 12.52 -13.08 -14.15
C ASP A 61 13.16 -12.31 -12.98
N ALA A 62 14.24 -11.57 -13.24
CA ALA A 62 14.85 -10.68 -12.26
C ALA A 62 13.87 -9.58 -11.82
N ALA A 63 13.11 -8.97 -12.74
CA ALA A 63 12.11 -7.96 -12.39
C ALA A 63 11.01 -8.50 -11.46
N ILE A 64 10.50 -9.70 -11.73
CA ILE A 64 9.53 -10.40 -10.86
C ILE A 64 10.16 -10.68 -9.49
N GLY A 65 11.40 -11.19 -9.45
CA GLY A 65 12.11 -11.48 -8.22
C GLY A 65 12.32 -10.23 -7.35
N ILE A 66 12.73 -9.11 -7.95
CA ILE A 66 12.84 -7.82 -7.26
C ILE A 66 11.47 -7.38 -6.73
N GLY A 67 10.43 -7.41 -7.56
CA GLY A 67 9.09 -6.98 -7.16
C GLY A 67 8.49 -7.81 -6.03
N ARG A 68 8.73 -9.13 -6.01
CA ARG A 68 8.39 -9.99 -4.86
C ARG A 68 9.15 -9.61 -3.60
N ALA A 69 10.45 -9.38 -3.70
CA ALA A 69 11.24 -8.93 -2.55
C ALA A 69 10.74 -7.57 -2.00
N ILE A 70 10.37 -6.64 -2.87
CA ILE A 70 9.72 -5.36 -2.50
C ILE A 70 8.43 -5.63 -1.71
N ARG A 71 7.55 -6.50 -2.22
CA ARG A 71 6.28 -6.84 -1.58
C ARG A 71 6.47 -7.48 -0.20
N GLU A 72 7.37 -8.46 -0.11
CA GLU A 72 7.68 -9.20 1.11
C GLU A 72 8.26 -8.32 2.22
N HIS A 73 9.07 -7.31 1.86
CA HIS A 73 9.67 -6.37 2.81
C HIS A 73 8.77 -5.14 3.09
N TRP A 74 7.52 -5.16 2.60
CA TRP A 74 6.55 -4.08 2.80
C TRP A 74 7.03 -2.72 2.28
N LEU A 75 7.76 -2.74 1.17
CA LEU A 75 8.27 -1.54 0.53
C LEU A 75 7.24 -0.90 -0.40
N GLU A 76 7.45 0.37 -0.69
CA GLU A 76 6.66 1.15 -1.63
C GLU A 76 7.47 1.38 -2.90
N THR A 77 6.81 1.77 -3.99
CA THR A 77 7.47 2.01 -5.27
C THR A 77 6.98 3.30 -5.90
N THR A 78 7.91 4.09 -6.41
CA THR A 78 7.60 5.34 -7.09
C THR A 78 8.41 5.44 -8.38
N VAL A 79 7.77 5.73 -9.50
CA VAL A 79 8.51 6.01 -10.75
C VAL A 79 9.13 7.39 -10.66
N GLY A 80 10.46 7.45 -10.70
CA GLY A 80 11.21 8.66 -10.40
C GLY A 80 12.59 8.39 -9.81
N LYS A 81 13.23 9.46 -9.34
CA LYS A 81 14.46 9.44 -8.56
C LYS A 81 14.33 10.39 -7.37
N CYS A 82 14.99 10.04 -6.27
CA CYS A 82 15.16 10.90 -5.12
C CYS A 82 16.66 11.12 -4.88
N LEU A 83 17.13 12.36 -4.86
CA LEU A 83 18.54 12.70 -4.64
C LEU A 83 18.67 13.65 -3.46
N LEU A 84 19.65 13.43 -2.59
CA LEU A 84 19.98 14.42 -1.56
C LEU A 84 20.54 15.68 -2.22
N LYS A 85 20.00 16.84 -1.84
CA LYS A 85 20.66 18.12 -2.09
C LYS A 85 21.57 18.41 -0.91
N HIS A 86 22.88 18.40 -1.17
CA HIS A 86 23.85 18.95 -0.23
C HIS A 86 23.97 20.45 -0.50
N ASP A 87 23.10 21.26 0.10
CA ASP A 87 23.37 22.67 0.30
C ASP A 87 24.15 22.86 1.61
N ASN A 88 25.05 23.87 1.67
CA ASN A 88 25.88 24.16 2.84
C ASN A 88 25.07 24.81 4.00
N SER A 89 23.77 24.53 4.12
CA SER A 89 22.93 25.07 5.18
C SER A 89 22.88 24.12 6.37
N SER A 90 22.84 24.69 7.59
CA SER A 90 22.65 23.96 8.84
C SER A 90 21.17 23.56 9.01
N GLU A 91 20.65 22.78 8.07
CA GLU A 91 19.26 22.34 8.09
C GLU A 91 19.08 21.11 9.00
N PHE A 92 18.02 21.13 9.83
CA PHE A 92 17.62 19.98 10.64
C PHE A 92 17.08 18.82 9.79
N ILE A 93 16.63 19.11 8.57
CA ILE A 93 16.10 18.16 7.58
C ILE A 93 16.72 18.50 6.24
N PHE A 94 17.44 17.57 5.62
CA PHE A 94 18.08 17.78 4.33
C PHE A 94 17.05 17.80 3.20
N LYS A 95 17.21 18.73 2.26
CA LYS A 95 16.35 18.77 1.08
C LYS A 95 16.61 17.59 0.15
N ARG A 96 15.53 17.10 -0.45
CA ARG A 96 15.55 16.04 -1.45
C ARG A 96 15.04 16.58 -2.79
N ASP A 97 15.77 16.29 -3.86
CA ASP A 97 15.36 16.56 -5.23
C ASP A 97 14.58 15.37 -5.76
N TYR A 98 13.34 15.61 -6.18
CA TYR A 98 12.49 14.60 -6.78
C TYR A 98 12.48 14.82 -8.29
N GLN A 99 13.04 13.87 -9.04
CA GLN A 99 13.16 13.97 -10.48
C GLN A 99 12.25 12.93 -11.16
N PRO A 100 11.58 13.30 -12.26
CA PRO A 100 10.82 12.32 -13.04
C PRO A 100 11.74 11.22 -13.57
N GLY A 101 11.19 10.02 -13.68
CA GLY A 101 11.89 8.83 -14.14
C GLY A 101 11.03 8.03 -15.12
N ARG A 102 11.60 6.95 -15.64
CA ARG A 102 10.91 6.06 -16.60
C ARG A 102 10.77 4.67 -15.99
N CYS A 103 9.65 4.02 -16.25
CA CYS A 103 9.41 2.63 -15.87
C CYS A 103 8.87 1.90 -17.10
N MET A 104 9.77 1.30 -17.87
CA MET A 104 9.44 0.71 -19.18
C MET A 104 9.52 -0.81 -19.14
N SER A 105 8.66 -1.49 -19.90
CA SER A 105 8.74 -2.94 -20.13
C SER A 105 8.78 -3.73 -18.81
N ALA A 106 9.77 -4.61 -18.61
CA ALA A 106 9.94 -5.42 -17.39
C ALA A 106 10.04 -4.59 -16.11
N ALA A 107 10.46 -3.31 -16.16
CA ALA A 107 10.49 -2.46 -14.97
C ALA A 107 9.11 -2.24 -14.34
N THR A 108 8.04 -2.35 -15.14
CA THR A 108 6.66 -2.30 -14.63
C THR A 108 6.36 -3.44 -13.65
N LEU A 109 7.05 -4.58 -13.78
CA LEU A 109 6.92 -5.71 -12.87
C LEU A 109 7.57 -5.43 -11.49
N ILE A 110 8.59 -4.57 -11.44
CA ILE A 110 9.14 -4.04 -10.18
C ILE A 110 8.14 -3.09 -9.54
N LEU A 111 7.60 -2.14 -10.31
CA LEU A 111 6.62 -1.15 -9.85
C LEU A 111 5.41 -1.81 -9.19
N ILE A 112 4.82 -2.85 -9.79
CA ILE A 112 3.62 -3.48 -9.22
C ILE A 112 3.89 -4.24 -7.92
N GLY A 113 5.15 -4.53 -7.60
CA GLY A 113 5.58 -5.15 -6.34
C GLY A 113 5.32 -4.27 -5.11
N GLY A 114 5.31 -2.94 -5.25
CA GLY A 114 5.07 -2.02 -4.15
C GLY A 114 3.69 -2.17 -3.51
N ARG A 115 3.60 -1.92 -2.19
CA ARG A 115 2.31 -1.84 -1.48
C ARG A 115 1.56 -0.55 -1.82
N ILE A 116 2.31 0.55 -1.88
CA ILE A 116 1.88 1.84 -2.42
C ILE A 116 2.70 2.11 -3.68
N ARG A 117 2.02 2.56 -4.73
CA ARG A 117 2.59 2.67 -6.08
C ARG A 117 2.24 4.03 -6.67
N LEU A 118 3.25 4.84 -6.96
CA LEU A 118 3.09 6.21 -7.44
C LEU A 118 3.95 6.48 -8.69
N VAL A 119 3.63 7.55 -9.41
CA VAL A 119 4.46 8.12 -10.48
C VAL A 119 4.70 9.58 -10.13
N LEU A 120 5.97 10.01 -10.06
CA LEU A 120 6.25 11.43 -9.89
C LEU A 120 5.78 12.22 -11.11
N LYS A 121 5.38 13.48 -10.90
CA LYS A 121 4.95 14.37 -11.99
C LYS A 121 6.00 14.41 -13.11
N GLY A 122 5.57 14.09 -14.34
CA GLY A 122 6.43 14.01 -15.52
C GLY A 122 7.13 12.66 -15.72
N GLY A 123 6.98 11.72 -14.78
CA GLY A 123 7.41 10.33 -14.94
C GLY A 123 6.55 9.59 -15.96
N GLN A 124 7.08 8.49 -16.48
CA GLN A 124 6.42 7.73 -17.54
C GLN A 124 6.42 6.23 -17.22
N VAL A 125 5.28 5.57 -17.45
CA VAL A 125 5.15 4.12 -17.45
C VAL A 125 4.87 3.66 -18.86
N GLY A 126 5.64 2.70 -19.37
CA GLY A 126 5.49 2.19 -20.73
C GLY A 126 5.47 0.67 -20.76
N VAL A 127 4.59 0.11 -21.58
CA VAL A 127 4.44 -1.35 -21.75
C VAL A 127 4.65 -1.76 -23.21
N HIS A 128 5.06 -3.01 -23.40
CA HIS A 128 5.09 -3.71 -24.68
C HIS A 128 5.08 -5.23 -24.47
N GLN A 129 4.96 -6.00 -25.55
CA GLN A 129 4.86 -7.46 -25.44
C GLN A 129 6.10 -8.08 -24.78
N PHE A 130 5.87 -8.88 -23.74
CA PHE A 130 6.90 -9.70 -23.09
C PHE A 130 7.16 -10.94 -23.97
N SER A 131 7.92 -10.75 -25.05
CA SER A 131 8.27 -11.83 -25.98
C SER A 131 9.79 -11.96 -26.14
N PHE A 132 10.24 -13.19 -26.37
CA PHE A 132 11.63 -13.42 -26.73
C PHE A 132 11.87 -12.99 -28.18
N ARG A 133 12.99 -12.31 -28.43
CA ARG A 133 13.49 -12.07 -29.79
C ARG A 133 13.97 -13.41 -30.35
N ASN A 134 13.08 -14.20 -30.96
CA ASN A 134 13.30 -15.23 -32.00
C ASN A 134 12.19 -16.31 -31.95
N PRO A 135 11.38 -16.48 -33.01
CA PRO A 135 10.29 -17.46 -33.02
C PRO A 135 10.80 -18.84 -33.48
N THR A 136 11.27 -19.66 -32.55
CA THR A 136 11.38 -21.13 -32.74
C THR A 136 10.22 -21.83 -32.02
N PRO A 137 9.83 -23.07 -32.39
CA PRO A 137 8.79 -23.82 -31.67
C PRO A 137 9.09 -23.94 -30.16
N ASP A 138 10.35 -24.14 -29.79
CA ASP A 138 10.80 -24.13 -28.39
C ASP A 138 10.59 -22.76 -27.74
N ALA A 139 10.89 -21.67 -28.47
CA ALA A 139 10.65 -20.31 -27.99
C ALA A 139 9.16 -20.00 -27.79
N ILE A 140 8.26 -20.63 -28.57
CA ILE A 140 6.79 -20.52 -28.38
C ILE A 140 6.39 -21.19 -27.07
N GLY A 141 6.86 -22.42 -26.81
CA GLY A 141 6.59 -23.13 -25.55
C GLY A 141 7.12 -22.36 -24.33
N HIS A 142 8.35 -21.84 -24.42
CA HIS A 142 8.92 -20.98 -23.37
C HIS A 142 8.16 -19.66 -23.17
N SER A 143 7.65 -19.05 -24.25
CA SER A 143 6.85 -17.82 -24.17
C SER A 143 5.53 -18.06 -23.44
N GLN A 144 4.85 -19.19 -23.67
CA GLN A 144 3.60 -19.53 -22.97
C GLN A 144 3.82 -19.68 -21.46
N VAL A 145 4.89 -20.38 -21.06
CA VAL A 145 5.25 -20.53 -19.63
C VAL A 145 5.58 -19.16 -19.00
N LEU A 146 6.31 -18.31 -19.72
CA LEU A 146 6.62 -16.96 -19.26
C LEU A 146 5.37 -16.09 -19.11
N SER A 147 4.47 -16.09 -20.10
CA SER A 147 3.21 -15.35 -20.02
C SER A 147 2.34 -15.80 -18.85
N ALA A 148 2.24 -17.11 -18.61
CA ALA A 148 1.51 -17.65 -17.46
C ALA A 148 2.13 -17.20 -16.12
N ARG A 149 3.47 -17.19 -16.04
CA ARG A 149 4.20 -16.69 -14.85
C ARG A 149 3.94 -15.22 -14.60
N ILE A 150 4.00 -14.38 -15.64
CA ILE A 150 3.71 -12.94 -15.55
C ILE A 150 2.25 -12.73 -15.12
N ALA A 151 1.30 -13.46 -15.73
CA ALA A 151 -0.12 -13.37 -15.37
C ALA A 151 -0.37 -13.75 -13.90
N GLY A 152 0.27 -14.82 -13.41
CA GLY A 152 0.21 -15.22 -12.02
C GLY A 152 0.76 -14.14 -11.07
N TYR A 153 1.89 -13.52 -11.44
CA TYR A 153 2.48 -12.43 -10.66
C TYR A 153 1.62 -11.15 -10.67
N ILE A 154 1.06 -10.76 -11.82
CA ILE A 154 0.11 -9.64 -11.95
C ILE A 154 -1.10 -9.85 -11.01
N HIS A 155 -1.65 -11.07 -11.02
CA HIS A 155 -2.76 -11.44 -10.14
C HIS A 155 -2.36 -11.35 -8.65
N GLU A 156 -1.21 -11.91 -8.28
CA GLU A 156 -0.66 -11.86 -6.91
C GLU A 156 -0.48 -10.41 -6.42
N MET A 157 -0.09 -9.49 -7.31
CA MET A 157 0.11 -8.07 -6.99
C MET A 157 -1.18 -7.22 -7.01
N GLY A 158 -2.33 -7.85 -7.27
CA GLY A 158 -3.65 -7.21 -7.28
C GLY A 158 -3.87 -6.27 -8.47
N ILE A 159 -3.21 -6.55 -9.59
CA ILE A 159 -3.30 -5.76 -10.83
C ILE A 159 -4.43 -6.31 -11.71
N SER A 160 -5.10 -5.42 -12.45
CA SER A 160 -6.15 -5.79 -13.40
C SER A 160 -5.58 -6.67 -14.52
N PRO A 161 -6.23 -7.78 -14.90
CA PRO A 161 -5.75 -8.66 -15.97
C PRO A 161 -5.62 -7.95 -17.34
N GLU A 162 -6.37 -6.86 -17.55
CA GLU A 162 -6.31 -5.99 -18.72
C GLU A 162 -4.92 -5.35 -18.90
N PHE A 163 -4.11 -5.23 -17.85
CA PHE A 163 -2.73 -4.76 -17.95
C PHE A 163 -1.87 -5.70 -18.81
N MET A 164 -2.10 -7.01 -18.68
CA MET A 164 -1.43 -8.00 -19.52
C MET A 164 -1.94 -7.92 -20.97
N ALA A 165 -3.24 -7.75 -21.18
CA ALA A 165 -3.80 -7.56 -22.50
C ALA A 165 -3.22 -6.30 -23.20
N LEU A 166 -3.13 -5.17 -22.49
CA LEU A 166 -2.51 -3.94 -22.97
C LEU A 166 -1.05 -4.20 -23.38
N SER A 167 -0.27 -4.84 -22.51
CA SER A 167 1.13 -5.16 -22.78
C SER A 167 1.30 -6.04 -24.02
N ALA A 168 0.50 -7.11 -24.17
CA ALA A 168 0.57 -8.00 -25.33
C ALA A 168 0.13 -7.35 -26.65
N SER A 169 -0.75 -6.35 -26.58
CA SER A 169 -1.26 -5.67 -27.78
C SER A 169 -0.24 -4.68 -28.38
N THR A 170 0.77 -4.30 -27.62
CA THR A 170 1.83 -3.38 -28.05
C THR A 170 3.02 -4.17 -28.59
N ARG A 171 3.42 -3.90 -29.84
CA ARG A 171 4.52 -4.61 -30.51
C ARG A 171 5.85 -4.44 -29.77
N SER A 172 6.75 -5.41 -29.90
CA SER A 172 8.03 -5.41 -29.17
C SER A 172 9.01 -4.32 -29.60
N ASP A 173 8.84 -3.80 -30.82
CA ASP A 173 9.59 -2.67 -31.38
C ASP A 173 8.96 -1.30 -31.06
N GLU A 174 7.82 -1.29 -30.35
CA GLU A 174 7.11 -0.11 -29.90
C GLU A 174 7.04 -0.07 -28.37
N ILE A 175 6.66 1.08 -27.82
CA ILE A 175 6.32 1.25 -26.40
C ILE A 175 5.07 2.11 -26.31
N THR A 176 4.02 1.58 -25.69
CA THR A 176 2.82 2.34 -25.37
C THR A 176 3.01 2.99 -24.00
N ILE A 177 3.09 4.32 -23.97
CA ILE A 177 3.08 5.08 -22.73
C ILE A 177 1.66 5.10 -22.18
N VAL A 178 1.48 4.66 -20.94
CA VAL A 178 0.19 4.52 -20.28
C VAL A 178 -0.10 5.80 -19.49
N THR A 179 -1.31 6.34 -19.64
CA THR A 179 -1.73 7.54 -18.91
C THR A 179 -1.95 7.24 -17.43
N GLU A 180 -1.84 8.25 -16.58
CA GLU A 180 -2.05 8.10 -15.13
C GLU A 180 -3.44 7.53 -14.80
N ALA A 181 -4.49 8.06 -15.44
CA ALA A 181 -5.86 7.56 -15.26
C ALA A 181 -6.01 6.08 -15.66
N GLU A 182 -5.31 5.64 -16.70
CA GLU A 182 -5.34 4.24 -17.13
C GLU A 182 -4.52 3.36 -16.17
N LEU A 183 -3.39 3.85 -15.65
CA LEU A 183 -2.61 3.16 -14.61
C LEU A 183 -3.43 2.97 -13.33
N GLU A 184 -4.23 3.95 -12.92
CA GLU A 184 -5.16 3.84 -11.78
C GLU A 184 -6.27 2.83 -12.07
N ARG A 185 -6.91 2.91 -13.24
CA ARG A 185 -7.97 1.98 -13.65
C ARG A 185 -7.49 0.53 -13.67
N LEU A 186 -6.27 0.30 -14.16
CA LEU A 186 -5.59 -1.00 -14.18
C LEU A 186 -5.02 -1.41 -12.82
N LYS A 187 -5.14 -0.55 -11.80
CA LYS A 187 -4.58 -0.70 -10.46
C LYS A 187 -3.05 -0.77 -10.43
N VAL A 188 -2.35 -0.39 -11.50
CA VAL A 188 -0.87 -0.36 -11.55
C VAL A 188 -0.31 0.66 -10.57
N ILE A 189 -0.98 1.81 -10.43
CA ILE A 189 -0.72 2.76 -9.35
C ILE A 189 -1.89 2.79 -8.36
N THR A 190 -1.61 3.23 -7.13
CA THR A 190 -2.58 3.25 -6.04
C THR A 190 -3.05 4.65 -5.68
N GLY A 191 -2.49 5.72 -6.26
CA GLY A 191 -2.88 7.09 -5.91
C GLY A 191 -2.71 7.41 -4.41
N GLY A 192 -1.80 6.71 -3.72
CA GLY A 192 -1.52 6.89 -2.30
C GLY A 192 -2.30 5.97 -1.36
N GLN A 193 -3.24 5.17 -1.85
CA GLN A 193 -3.95 4.16 -1.03
C GLN A 193 -4.54 3.01 -1.84
N THR A 194 -4.55 1.80 -1.30
CA THR A 194 -5.19 0.67 -1.99
C THR A 194 -6.71 0.75 -1.88
N THR A 195 -7.42 -0.03 -2.69
CA THR A 195 -8.83 -0.34 -2.41
C THR A 195 -8.95 -1.11 -1.10
N VAL A 196 -10.12 -1.03 -0.47
CA VAL A 196 -10.38 -1.72 0.79
C VAL A 196 -10.77 -3.16 0.50
N VAL A 197 -10.04 -4.10 1.08
CA VAL A 197 -10.37 -5.53 0.98
C VAL A 197 -11.22 -5.92 2.18
N TRP A 198 -12.47 -6.30 1.92
CA TRP A 198 -13.42 -6.74 2.93
C TRP A 198 -13.50 -8.27 3.00
N THR A 199 -13.42 -8.83 4.21
CA THR A 199 -13.47 -10.27 4.45
C THR A 199 -14.31 -10.61 5.68
N VAL A 200 -15.02 -11.74 5.65
CA VAL A 200 -15.65 -12.33 6.83
C VAL A 200 -14.72 -13.41 7.39
N GLN A 201 -14.48 -13.41 8.69
CA GLN A 201 -13.62 -14.39 9.35
C GLN A 201 -14.27 -14.90 10.64
N ALA A 202 -13.95 -16.14 10.99
CA ALA A 202 -14.35 -16.77 12.25
C ALA A 202 -13.10 -17.31 12.96
N ARG A 203 -12.84 -16.89 14.20
CA ARG A 203 -11.68 -17.32 14.99
C ARG A 203 -11.98 -17.27 16.48
N ARG A 204 -11.60 -18.31 17.24
CA ARG A 204 -11.70 -18.35 18.71
C ARG A 204 -13.07 -17.87 19.25
N ASN A 205 -14.16 -18.37 18.66
CA ASN A 205 -15.56 -18.02 18.98
C ASN A 205 -15.99 -16.57 18.63
N MET A 206 -15.22 -15.85 17.83
CA MET A 206 -15.57 -14.53 17.30
C MET A 206 -15.79 -14.63 15.80
N ILE A 207 -16.93 -14.12 15.32
CA ILE A 207 -17.15 -13.83 13.91
C ILE A 207 -16.96 -12.33 13.73
N TYR A 208 -16.30 -11.92 12.66
CA TYR A 208 -16.10 -10.52 12.36
C TYR A 208 -15.99 -10.25 10.87
N VAL A 209 -16.33 -9.01 10.51
CA VAL A 209 -16.09 -8.45 9.19
C VAL A 209 -14.91 -7.50 9.30
N ARG A 210 -13.92 -7.68 8.44
CA ARG A 210 -12.67 -6.91 8.44
C ARG A 210 -12.48 -6.23 7.10
N GLY A 211 -12.36 -4.91 7.12
CA GLY A 211 -11.83 -4.08 6.03
C GLY A 211 -10.35 -3.81 6.25
N GLU A 212 -9.53 -3.97 5.22
CA GLU A 212 -8.08 -3.76 5.26
C GLU A 212 -7.62 -2.92 4.07
N ARG A 213 -6.73 -1.95 4.30
CA ARG A 213 -6.16 -1.08 3.26
C ARG A 213 -4.75 -0.63 3.64
N ASP A 214 -3.88 -0.48 2.63
CA ASP A 214 -2.65 0.30 2.75
C ASP A 214 -2.88 1.74 2.30
N SER A 215 -2.24 2.69 2.97
CA SER A 215 -2.10 4.07 2.51
C SER A 215 -0.71 4.60 2.81
N ILE A 216 -0.40 5.79 2.31
CA ILE A 216 0.80 6.54 2.71
C ILE A 216 0.88 6.80 4.22
N TYR A 217 -0.24 6.67 4.94
CA TYR A 217 -0.32 6.83 6.40
C TYR A 217 -0.27 5.50 7.18
N GLY A 218 -0.09 4.38 6.47
CA GLY A 218 0.09 3.05 7.06
C GLY A 218 -0.91 1.99 6.59
N HIS A 219 -0.70 0.78 7.10
CA HIS A 219 -1.60 -0.36 7.03
C HIS A 219 -2.66 -0.21 8.09
N HIS A 220 -3.91 -0.21 7.67
CA HIS A 220 -5.03 -0.03 8.57
C HIS A 220 -6.04 -1.15 8.40
N LYS A 221 -6.63 -1.57 9.52
CA LYS A 221 -7.76 -2.50 9.53
C LYS A 221 -8.88 -1.92 10.37
N ILE A 222 -10.09 -2.10 9.89
CA ILE A 222 -11.32 -1.87 10.64
C ILE A 222 -12.04 -3.20 10.76
N ILE A 223 -12.45 -3.55 11.97
CA ILE A 223 -13.09 -4.80 12.30
C ILE A 223 -14.39 -4.51 13.02
N LEU A 224 -15.51 -4.90 12.42
CA LEU A 224 -16.79 -4.98 13.11
C LEU A 224 -16.95 -6.42 13.60
N ASN A 225 -16.99 -6.60 14.91
CA ASN A 225 -17.08 -7.91 15.55
C ASN A 225 -18.23 -7.97 16.56
N TYR A 226 -18.54 -9.18 17.00
CA TYR A 226 -19.58 -9.46 17.97
C TYR A 226 -19.13 -10.58 18.89
N LEU A 227 -19.34 -10.39 20.18
CA LEU A 227 -19.12 -11.38 21.22
C LEU A 227 -20.42 -11.55 22.00
N LYS A 228 -20.87 -12.80 22.19
CA LYS A 228 -22.15 -13.11 22.84
C LYS A 228 -22.32 -12.45 24.21
N GLU A 229 -21.24 -12.29 24.97
CA GLU A 229 -21.27 -11.70 26.32
C GLU A 229 -21.17 -10.16 26.33
N SER A 230 -20.69 -9.54 25.25
CA SER A 230 -20.36 -8.10 25.22
C SER A 230 -21.06 -7.31 24.11
N GLY A 231 -21.76 -7.99 23.20
CA GLY A 231 -22.43 -7.38 22.05
C GLY A 231 -21.46 -7.00 20.93
N PHE A 232 -21.85 -5.97 20.16
CA PHE A 232 -21.04 -5.47 19.06
C PHE A 232 -19.85 -4.65 19.53
N MET A 233 -18.75 -4.76 18.79
CA MET A 233 -17.54 -3.98 19.03
C MET A 233 -16.94 -3.53 17.69
N PHE A 234 -16.45 -2.30 17.68
CA PHE A 234 -15.58 -1.77 16.65
C PHE A 234 -14.14 -1.91 17.10
N TRP A 235 -13.28 -2.42 16.22
CA TRP A 235 -11.86 -2.56 16.46
C TRP A 235 -11.07 -1.99 15.28
N ALA A 236 -10.31 -0.93 15.55
CA ALA A 236 -9.35 -0.38 14.60
C ALA A 236 -7.93 -0.87 14.93
N VAL A 237 -7.20 -1.29 13.90
CA VAL A 237 -5.78 -1.63 13.97
C VAL A 237 -5.04 -0.58 13.14
N ILE A 238 -4.28 0.29 13.80
CA ILE A 238 -3.66 1.47 13.20
C ILE A 238 -2.15 1.29 13.20
N GLU A 239 -1.50 1.17 12.04
CA GLU A 239 -0.03 1.24 11.96
C GLU A 239 0.42 2.62 12.45
N ALA A 240 1.20 2.66 13.53
CA ALA A 240 1.49 3.88 14.25
C ALA A 240 2.52 4.77 13.54
N GLN A 241 3.47 4.15 12.84
CA GLN A 241 4.58 4.83 12.16
C GLN A 241 5.32 5.80 13.10
N GLY A 242 5.61 5.37 14.34
CA GLY A 242 6.30 6.20 15.35
C GLY A 242 5.41 7.18 16.12
N ARG A 243 4.09 7.16 15.90
CA ARG A 243 3.10 8.04 16.56
C ARG A 243 2.31 7.33 17.66
N GLU A 244 2.91 6.31 18.28
CA GLU A 244 2.27 5.52 19.33
C GLU A 244 1.85 6.40 20.50
N HIS A 245 2.69 7.36 20.89
CA HIS A 245 2.40 8.25 22.01
C HIS A 245 1.16 9.11 21.75
N GLU A 246 1.07 9.78 20.61
CA GLU A 246 -0.07 10.60 20.24
C GLU A 246 -1.34 9.76 20.09
N LEU A 247 -1.25 8.61 19.41
CA LEU A 247 -2.35 7.66 19.25
C LEU A 247 -2.87 7.13 20.59
N MET A 248 -2.04 7.10 21.65
CA MET A 248 -2.47 6.68 22.98
C MET A 248 -3.02 7.82 23.84
N ASN A 249 -2.58 9.06 23.65
CA ASN A 249 -2.85 10.17 24.58
C ASN A 249 -3.83 11.23 24.07
N PHE A 250 -4.05 11.33 22.76
CA PHE A 250 -5.02 12.26 22.20
C PHE A 250 -6.44 11.88 22.61
N VAL A 251 -7.17 12.81 23.22
CA VAL A 251 -8.42 12.51 23.96
C VAL A 251 -9.62 12.32 23.02
N PRO A 252 -9.98 13.28 22.14
CA PRO A 252 -11.05 13.07 21.17
C PRO A 252 -10.83 11.82 20.32
N VAL A 253 -11.77 10.88 20.41
CA VAL A 253 -11.89 9.73 19.51
C VAL A 253 -13.30 9.69 18.96
N GLU A 254 -13.40 9.70 17.64
CA GLU A 254 -14.67 9.71 16.93
C GLU A 254 -14.67 8.61 15.87
N LEU A 255 -15.69 7.75 15.88
CA LEU A 255 -15.98 6.94 14.69
C LEU A 255 -16.61 7.87 13.66
N VAL A 256 -16.06 7.88 12.46
CA VAL A 256 -16.58 8.68 11.35
C VAL A 256 -17.26 7.75 10.35
N VAL A 257 -18.50 8.06 10.02
CA VAL A 257 -19.37 7.19 9.22
C VAL A 257 -20.02 8.04 8.14
N LYS A 258 -20.33 7.43 6.99
CA LYS A 258 -20.97 8.09 5.85
C LYS A 258 -20.18 9.32 5.38
N ASN A 259 -18.91 9.09 5.05
CA ASN A 259 -17.96 10.12 4.60
C ASN A 259 -17.88 11.32 5.55
N GLU A 260 -17.83 11.04 6.86
CA GLU A 260 -17.74 12.00 7.96
C GLU A 260 -19.02 12.82 8.23
N GLU A 261 -20.14 12.56 7.55
CA GLU A 261 -21.43 13.18 7.87
C GLU A 261 -21.93 12.81 9.28
N ILE A 262 -21.59 11.60 9.74
CA ILE A 262 -21.94 11.11 11.07
C ILE A 262 -20.65 10.94 11.87
N LYS A 263 -20.61 11.58 13.05
CA LYS A 263 -19.53 11.43 14.03
C LYS A 263 -20.09 10.87 15.33
N ILE A 264 -19.56 9.73 15.75
CA ILE A 264 -19.94 9.08 17.00
C ILE A 264 -18.79 9.26 17.97
N ASP A 265 -19.00 10.05 19.03
CA ASP A 265 -17.99 10.23 20.06
C ASP A 265 -17.86 8.96 20.91
N VAL A 266 -16.64 8.43 20.95
CA VAL A 266 -16.29 7.21 21.67
C VAL A 266 -15.16 7.45 22.67
N SER A 267 -14.80 8.71 22.90
CA SER A 267 -13.65 9.11 23.73
C SER A 267 -13.69 8.49 25.14
N SER A 268 -14.88 8.45 25.77
CA SER A 268 -15.07 7.94 27.14
C SER A 268 -15.14 6.41 27.25
N ARG A 269 -15.23 5.69 26.13
CA ARG A 269 -15.46 4.23 26.11
C ARG A 269 -14.57 3.48 25.11
N CYS A 270 -13.54 4.15 24.58
CA CYS A 270 -12.52 3.50 23.78
C CYS A 270 -11.40 2.95 24.68
N HIS A 271 -10.87 1.78 24.35
CA HIS A 271 -9.70 1.20 24.97
C HIS A 271 -8.57 1.08 23.95
N ARG A 272 -7.33 1.37 24.34
CA ARG A 272 -6.18 1.40 23.43
C ARG A 272 -5.05 0.51 23.93
N ILE A 273 -4.44 -0.24 23.03
CA ILE A 273 -3.31 -1.14 23.34
C ILE A 273 -2.28 -1.04 22.21
N ILE A 274 -1.00 -0.93 22.56
CA ILE A 274 0.11 -1.04 21.61
C ILE A 274 0.48 -2.53 21.44
N GLU A 275 0.48 -3.03 20.21
CA GLU A 275 0.98 -4.35 19.85
C GLU A 275 1.94 -4.26 18.67
N GLY A 276 3.24 -4.37 18.94
CA GLY A 276 4.27 -4.18 17.92
C GLY A 276 4.20 -2.76 17.33
N MET A 277 4.06 -2.68 16.00
CA MET A 277 3.95 -1.41 15.26
C MET A 277 2.51 -0.86 15.17
N TYR A 278 1.55 -1.51 15.83
CA TYR A 278 0.13 -1.13 15.75
C TYR A 278 -0.37 -0.58 17.08
N VAL A 279 -1.22 0.45 16.99
CA VAL A 279 -2.14 0.84 18.06
C VAL A 279 -3.50 0.26 17.74
N ASN A 280 -3.98 -0.62 18.61
CA ASN A 280 -5.32 -1.18 18.57
C ASN A 280 -6.27 -0.29 19.35
N VAL A 281 -7.42 0.06 18.77
CA VAL A 281 -8.48 0.82 19.43
C VAL A 281 -9.76 0.01 19.42
N PHE A 282 -10.27 -0.32 20.60
CA PHE A 282 -11.48 -1.10 20.82
C PHE A 282 -12.59 -0.19 21.31
N VAL A 283 -13.80 -0.35 20.78
CA VAL A 283 -14.98 0.43 21.17
C VAL A 283 -16.18 -0.49 21.23
N ASN A 284 -16.81 -0.59 22.41
CA ASN A 284 -18.10 -1.26 22.54
C ASN A 284 -19.17 -0.42 21.85
N LEU A 285 -20.00 -1.03 21.01
CA LEU A 285 -21.05 -0.36 20.24
C LEU A 285 -22.43 -0.70 20.80
N SER A 286 -23.34 0.26 20.77
CA SER A 286 -24.76 -0.05 20.79
C SER A 286 -25.19 -0.72 19.48
N GLU A 287 -26.31 -1.43 19.50
CA GLU A 287 -26.88 -2.03 18.29
C GLU A 287 -27.18 -0.99 17.19
N ALA A 288 -27.65 0.20 17.58
CA ALA A 288 -27.92 1.30 16.64
C ALA A 288 -26.65 1.83 15.96
N GLU A 289 -25.54 1.91 16.69
CA GLU A 289 -24.23 2.31 16.14
C GLU A 289 -23.66 1.23 15.22
N ALA A 290 -23.75 -0.04 15.63
CA ALA A 290 -23.36 -1.17 14.80
C ALA A 290 -24.17 -1.21 13.50
N ARG A 291 -25.48 -0.96 13.56
CA ARG A 291 -26.35 -0.81 12.38
C ARG A 291 -25.87 0.34 11.49
N THR A 292 -25.60 1.49 12.08
CA THR A 292 -25.16 2.68 11.35
C THR A 292 -23.87 2.40 10.58
N ILE A 293 -22.91 1.69 11.20
CA ILE A 293 -21.67 1.27 10.54
C ILE A 293 -21.94 0.23 9.45
N ALA A 294 -22.73 -0.82 9.74
CA ALA A 294 -22.95 -1.94 8.84
C ALA A 294 -23.64 -1.56 7.52
N PHE A 295 -24.46 -0.49 7.54
CA PHE A 295 -25.20 -0.01 6.37
C PHE A 295 -24.67 1.31 5.80
N SER A 296 -23.53 1.79 6.30
CA SER A 296 -22.86 3.00 5.78
C SER A 296 -22.10 2.72 4.49
N ASP A 297 -21.88 3.77 3.68
CA ASP A 297 -21.00 3.74 2.50
C ASP A 297 -19.51 3.92 2.84
N SER A 298 -19.19 4.36 4.06
CA SER A 298 -17.81 4.38 4.58
C SER A 298 -17.71 4.40 6.10
N VAL A 299 -16.58 3.94 6.63
CA VAL A 299 -16.31 3.93 8.08
C VAL A 299 -14.84 4.21 8.37
N GLY A 300 -14.56 5.02 9.38
CA GLY A 300 -13.23 5.39 9.82
C GLY A 300 -13.18 5.69 11.32
N ILE A 301 -12.01 6.08 11.80
CA ILE A 301 -11.81 6.52 13.18
C ILE A 301 -10.81 7.68 13.22
N HIS A 302 -11.21 8.77 13.84
CA HIS A 302 -10.38 9.94 14.05
C HIS A 302 -9.94 10.02 15.51
N ILE A 303 -8.66 10.26 15.72
CA ILE A 303 -8.02 10.51 17.01
C ILE A 303 -7.34 11.87 16.90
N ARG A 304 -7.75 12.86 17.70
CA ARG A 304 -7.34 14.25 17.51
C ARG A 304 -6.80 14.86 18.80
N GLY A 305 -5.86 15.81 18.66
CA GLY A 305 -5.31 16.54 19.82
C GLY A 305 -6.35 17.44 20.52
N SER A 306 -7.31 17.96 19.75
CA SER A 306 -8.51 18.65 20.25
C SER A 306 -9.68 18.44 19.26
N ARG A 307 -10.91 18.80 19.64
CA ARG A 307 -12.08 18.64 18.75
C ARG A 307 -12.04 19.59 17.55
N GLU A 308 -11.39 20.73 17.72
CA GLU A 308 -11.20 21.79 16.72
C GLU A 308 -10.00 21.52 15.80
N ALA A 309 -9.16 20.52 16.13
CA ALA A 309 -8.00 20.19 15.32
C ALA A 309 -8.44 19.74 13.91
N GLY A 310 -7.86 20.39 12.89
CA GLY A 310 -8.11 20.05 11.48
C GLY A 310 -7.40 18.78 11.02
N MET A 311 -6.38 18.32 11.75
CA MET A 311 -5.67 17.06 11.49
C MET A 311 -6.11 15.98 12.48
N PHE A 312 -6.12 14.73 12.00
CA PHE A 312 -6.38 13.56 12.83
C PHE A 312 -5.29 12.50 12.60
N LEU A 313 -5.11 11.66 13.62
CA LEU A 313 -4.49 10.34 13.51
C LEU A 313 -5.59 9.27 13.49
N GLY A 314 -5.27 8.07 13.03
CA GLY A 314 -6.24 6.97 12.96
C GLY A 314 -6.45 6.51 11.53
N ILE A 315 -7.70 6.27 11.15
CA ILE A 315 -8.07 5.67 9.86
C ILE A 315 -9.08 6.58 9.17
N ALA A 316 -8.66 7.20 8.06
CA ALA A 316 -9.57 7.93 7.17
C ALA A 316 -10.70 7.00 6.68
N PRO A 317 -11.93 7.49 6.45
CA PRO A 317 -13.06 6.66 6.03
C PRO A 317 -12.70 5.66 4.92
N MET A 318 -12.88 4.38 5.23
CA MET A 318 -12.75 3.27 4.30
C MET A 318 -14.08 3.07 3.61
N ALA A 319 -14.09 3.07 2.27
CA ALA A 319 -15.28 2.74 1.49
C ALA A 319 -15.75 1.31 1.80
N THR A 320 -17.05 1.13 1.97
CA THR A 320 -17.68 -0.16 2.26
C THR A 320 -18.29 -0.83 1.03
N SER A 321 -18.20 -0.22 -0.16
CA SER A 321 -18.84 -0.71 -1.40
C SER A 321 -18.61 -2.20 -1.65
N ASP A 322 -17.36 -2.63 -1.53
CA ASP A 322 -16.92 -4.01 -1.80
C ASP A 322 -17.17 -4.96 -0.61
N GLY A 323 -17.59 -4.40 0.53
CA GLY A 323 -17.89 -5.09 1.79
C GLY A 323 -19.33 -5.01 2.26
N LYS A 324 -20.22 -4.40 1.45
CA LYS A 324 -21.57 -4.01 1.85
C LYS A 324 -22.42 -5.22 2.26
N GLU A 325 -22.36 -6.30 1.47
CA GLU A 325 -23.09 -7.52 1.75
C GLU A 325 -22.57 -8.21 3.02
N GLN A 326 -21.24 -8.26 3.20
CA GLN A 326 -20.59 -8.86 4.35
C GLN A 326 -20.99 -8.14 5.64
N LEU A 327 -20.90 -6.80 5.66
CA LEU A 327 -21.25 -5.97 6.80
C LEU A 327 -22.75 -6.09 7.16
N ALA A 328 -23.63 -5.95 6.17
CA ALA A 328 -25.08 -6.03 6.38
C ALA A 328 -25.52 -7.41 6.84
N THR A 329 -25.01 -8.48 6.22
CA THR A 329 -25.32 -9.86 6.60
C THR A 329 -24.83 -10.17 8.00
N PHE A 330 -23.60 -9.77 8.34
CA PHE A 330 -23.04 -9.94 9.67
C PHE A 330 -23.92 -9.31 10.75
N PHE A 331 -24.34 -8.06 10.56
CA PHE A 331 -25.22 -7.38 11.50
C PHE A 331 -26.57 -8.09 11.63
N ASN A 332 -27.23 -8.40 10.51
CA ASN A 332 -28.58 -8.98 10.52
C ASN A 332 -28.63 -10.38 11.18
N VAL A 333 -27.58 -11.19 11.03
CA VAL A 333 -27.51 -12.54 11.64
C VAL A 333 -27.31 -12.49 13.15
N LEU A 334 -26.75 -11.41 13.68
CA LEU A 334 -26.38 -11.30 15.10
C LEU A 334 -27.35 -10.45 15.93
N CYS A 335 -28.23 -9.69 15.27
CA CYS A 335 -29.33 -8.97 15.91
C CYS A 335 -30.66 -9.75 15.92
N SER A 336 -30.71 -10.92 15.29
CA SER A 336 -31.93 -11.75 15.18
C SER A 336 -32.19 -12.64 16.41
#